data_AF-A0A9X3RBT0-F1
#
_entry.id   AF-A0A9X3RBT0-F1
#
_cell.length_a   1.000
_cell.length_b   1.000
_cell.length_c   1.000
_cell.angle_alpha   90.00
_cell.angle_beta   90.00
_cell.angle_gamma   90.00
#
_symmetry.space_group_name_H-M   'P 1'
#
loop_
_entity.id
_entity.type
_entity.pdbx_description
1 polymer ?
#
loop_
_entity_poly.entity_id
_entity_poly.type
_entity_poly.pdbx_seq_one_letter_code
_entity_poly.pdbx_strand_id
1 'polypeptide(L)' 'MVESIKEISISAAQVIASEYPSREYRIDLGLNAETKPIIFEVNNTHGIKGFANLDGKSIWRKIVEIRKLQNGE' A
#
# COMPACT_ATOMS: atom_id res chain seq x y z
N MET A 1 2.04 3.59 -18.81
CA MET A 1 1.00 3.72 -17.77
C MET A 1 1.19 2.72 -16.64
N VAL A 2 1.14 1.40 -16.88
CA VAL A 2 1.40 0.41 -15.81
C VAL A 2 2.83 0.57 -15.25
N GLU A 3 3.83 0.73 -16.12
CA GLU A 3 5.22 0.91 -15.67
C GLU A 3 5.40 2.22 -14.88
N SER A 4 4.80 3.33 -15.33
CA SER A 4 4.86 4.60 -14.61
C SER A 4 4.16 4.55 -13.24
N ILE A 5 3.04 3.83 -13.12
CA ILE A 5 2.40 3.61 -11.82
C ILE A 5 3.31 2.77 -10.92
N LYS A 6 3.94 1.73 -11.47
CA LYS A 6 4.86 0.86 -10.72
C LYS A 6 6.08 1.62 -10.23
N GLU A 7 6.73 2.43 -11.06
CA GLU A 7 7.88 3.27 -10.69
C GLU A 7 7.52 4.25 -9.56
N ILE A 8 6.39 4.94 -9.68
CA ILE A 8 5.92 5.89 -8.65
C ILE A 8 5.53 5.15 -7.36
N SER A 9 4.89 3.98 -7.48
CA SER A 9 4.57 3.13 -6.32
C SER A 9 5.82 2.71 -5.55
N ILE A 10 6.86 2.26 -6.26
CA ILE A 10 8.14 1.87 -5.65
C ILE A 10 8.81 3.07 -4.99
N SER A 11 8.87 4.21 -5.68
CA SER A 11 9.50 5.43 -5.17
C SER A 11 8.78 5.93 -3.91
N ALA A 12 7.45 5.96 -3.92
CA ALA A 12 6.66 6.37 -2.76
C ALA A 12 6.85 5.41 -1.58
N ALA A 13 6.88 4.10 -1.83
CA ALA A 13 7.14 3.11 -0.79
C ALA A 13 8.54 3.25 -0.17
N GLN A 14 9.56 3.57 -0.97
CA GLN A 14 10.93 3.80 -0.49
C GLN A 14 11.02 5.03 0.41
N VAL A 15 10.41 6.15 0.00
CA VAL A 15 10.39 7.38 0.79
C VAL A 15 9.66 7.19 2.12
N ILE A 16 8.50 6.54 2.11
CA ILE A 16 7.77 6.31 3.38
C ILE A 16 8.52 5.32 4.28
N ALA A 17 9.16 4.29 3.73
CA ALA A 17 9.98 3.37 4.51
C ALA A 17 11.17 4.06 5.20
N SER A 18 11.78 5.08 4.57
CA SER A 18 12.88 5.82 5.18
C SER A 18 12.41 6.73 6.31
N GLU A 19 11.23 7.34 6.18
CA GLU A 19 10.67 8.26 7.19
C GLU A 19 10.01 7.50 8.36
N TYR A 20 9.37 6.36 8.08
CA TYR A 20 8.58 5.58 9.06
C TYR A 20 8.92 4.08 9.01
N PRO A 21 10.14 3.68 9.41
CA PRO A 21 10.67 2.33 9.16
C PRO A 21 9.94 1.20 9.90
N SER A 22 9.16 1.52 10.94
CA SER A 22 8.54 0.55 11.84
C SER A 22 7.00 0.58 11.82
N ARG A 23 6.38 1.32 10.90
CA ARG A 23 4.93 1.45 10.83
C ARG A 23 4.38 0.89 9.52
N GLU A 24 3.19 0.28 9.59
CA GLU A 24 2.43 -0.05 8.40
C GLU A 24 1.80 1.23 7.82
N TYR A 25 1.86 1.38 6.50
CA TYR A 25 1.32 2.52 5.77
C TYR A 25 0.61 2.07 4.50
N ARG A 26 -0.35 2.87 4.05
CA ARG A 26 -0.98 2.74 2.74
C ARG A 26 -0.85 4.06 1.99
N ILE A 27 -0.51 3.92 0.72
CA ILE A 27 -0.33 5.02 -0.22
C ILE A 27 -1.37 4.83 -1.31
N ASP A 28 -2.30 5.76 -1.42
CA ASP A 28 -3.32 5.74 -2.46
C ASP A 28 -2.79 6.45 -3.69
N LEU A 29 -2.68 5.69 -4.78
CA LEU A 29 -2.24 6.15 -6.08
C LEU A 29 -3.40 6.08 -7.06
N GLY A 30 -3.53 7.12 -7.88
CA GLY A 30 -4.49 7.15 -8.97
C GLY A 30 -3.94 7.93 -10.15
N LEU A 31 -4.78 8.14 -11.16
CA LEU A 31 -4.44 8.92 -12.34
C LEU A 31 -5.23 10.23 -12.33
N ASN A 32 -4.58 11.33 -12.71
CA ASN A 32 -5.29 12.58 -12.98
C ASN A 32 -5.93 12.58 -14.37
N ALA A 33 -6.57 13.71 -14.74
CA ALA A 33 -7.21 13.89 -16.05
C ALA A 33 -6.24 13.73 -17.25
N GLU A 34 -4.94 13.91 -17.04
CA GLU A 34 -3.89 13.73 -18.05
C GLU A 34 -3.26 12.33 -18.01
N THR A 35 -3.84 11.37 -17.29
CA THR A 35 -3.30 10.03 -17.07
C THR A 35 -1.92 9.99 -16.38
N LYS A 36 -1.55 11.06 -15.67
CA LYS A 36 -0.34 11.10 -14.85
C LYS A 36 -0.63 10.50 -13.47
N PRO A 37 0.23 9.60 -12.94
CA PRO A 37 0.04 9.07 -11.61
C PRO A 37 0.23 10.15 -10.54
N ILE A 38 -0.67 10.18 -9.56
CA ILE A 38 -0.65 11.11 -8.44
C ILE A 38 -0.91 10.34 -7.14
N ILE A 39 -0.22 10.75 -6.06
CA ILE A 39 -0.50 10.30 -4.69
C ILE A 39 -1.67 11.12 -4.16
N PHE A 40 -2.78 10.45 -3.85
CA PHE A 40 -3.98 11.08 -3.29
C PHE A 40 -3.94 11.11 -1.76
N GLU A 41 -3.41 10.07 -1.14
CA GLU A 41 -3.43 9.93 0.31
C GLU A 41 -2.23 9.10 0.80
N VAL A 42 -1.69 9.48 1.96
CA VAL A 42 -0.80 8.63 2.76
C VAL A 42 -1.43 8.50 4.14
N ASN A 43 -1.73 7.28 4.57
CA ASN A 43 -2.34 7.02 5.87
C ASN A 43 -1.56 5.97 6.67
N ASN A 44 -1.66 6.09 7.99
CA ASN A 44 -1.07 5.18 8.98
C ASN A 44 -2.11 4.33 9.72
N THR A 45 -3.40 4.56 9.45
CA THR A 45 -4.54 3.87 10.05
C THR A 45 -5.44 3.40 8.92
N HIS A 46 -5.14 2.24 8.35
CA HIS A 46 -5.79 1.72 7.14
C HIS A 46 -6.50 0.39 7.41
N GLY A 47 -7.73 0.32 6.89
CA GLY A 47 -8.53 -0.89 6.92
C GLY A 47 -8.18 -1.82 5.77
N ILE A 48 -8.15 -3.12 6.03
CA ILE A 48 -7.77 -4.15 5.04
C ILE A 48 -8.98 -4.92 4.49
N LYS A 49 -10.20 -4.58 4.92
CA LYS A 49 -11.43 -5.33 4.58
C LYS A 49 -11.64 -5.48 3.06
N GLY A 50 -11.27 -4.45 2.29
CA GLY A 50 -11.38 -4.49 0.82
C GLY A 50 -10.54 -5.60 0.17
N PHE A 51 -9.39 -5.95 0.75
CA PHE A 51 -8.53 -7.02 0.21
C PHE A 51 -9.14 -8.41 0.34
N ALA A 52 -10.14 -8.60 1.20
CA ALA A 52 -10.84 -9.89 1.32
C ALA A 52 -11.66 -10.22 0.06
N ASN A 53 -11.93 -9.23 -0.79
CA ASN A 53 -12.64 -9.42 -2.05
C ASN A 53 -11.72 -9.64 -3.25
N LEU A 54 -10.39 -9.59 -3.04
CA LEU A 54 -9.39 -9.71 -4.09
C LEU A 54 -8.68 -11.06 -4.01
N ASP A 55 -8.35 -11.61 -5.19
CA ASP A 55 -7.50 -12.80 -5.36
C ASP A 55 -7.81 -13.95 -4.39
N GLY A 56 -9.09 -14.33 -4.26
CA GLY A 56 -9.50 -15.42 -3.39
C GLY A 56 -9.14 -15.24 -1.89
N LYS A 57 -9.02 -13.99 -1.43
CA LYS A 57 -8.55 -13.59 -0.08
C LYS A 57 -7.05 -13.78 0.15
N SER A 58 -6.25 -14.12 -0.87
CA SER A 58 -4.81 -14.41 -0.69
C SER A 58 -4.07 -13.20 -0.11
N ILE A 59 -4.32 -12.01 -0.65
CA ILE A 59 -3.69 -10.75 -0.25
C ILE A 59 -4.08 -10.41 1.18
N TRP A 60 -5.37 -10.51 1.50
CA TRP A 60 -5.87 -10.28 2.84
C TRP A 60 -5.21 -11.20 3.88
N ARG A 61 -5.07 -12.50 3.59
CA ARG A 61 -4.39 -13.46 4.49
C ARG A 61 -2.93 -13.07 4.72
N LYS A 62 -2.20 -12.73 3.66
CA LYS A 62 -0.81 -12.26 3.78
C LYS A 62 -0.69 -11.03 4.67
N ILE A 63 -1.59 -10.04 4.52
CA ILE A 63 -1.57 -8.84 5.36
C ILE A 63 -1.84 -9.20 6.84
N VAL A 64 -2.82 -10.07 7.10
CA VAL A 64 -3.11 -10.53 8.47
C VAL A 64 -1.91 -11.25 9.09
N GLU A 65 -1.25 -12.15 8.34
CA GLU A 65 -0.05 -12.87 8.81
C GLU A 65 1.10 -11.90 9.14
N ILE A 66 1.34 -10.90 8.28
CA ILE A 66 2.37 -9.87 8.54
C ILE A 66 2.05 -9.07 9.82
N ARG A 67 0.79 -8.68 10.02
CA ARG A 67 0.39 -7.95 11.23
C ARG A 67 0.57 -8.78 12.51
N LYS A 68 0.33 -10.10 12.45
CA LYS A 68 0.62 -11.01 13.57
C LYS A 68 2.11 -11.03 13.91
N LEU A 69 2.98 -11.17 12.90
CA LEU A 69 4.43 -11.12 13.07
C LEU A 69 4.91 -9.79 13.68
N GLN A 70 4.30 -8.67 13.31
CA GLN A 70 4.62 -7.35 13.88
C GLN A 70 4.20 -7.21 15.35
N ASN A 71 3.10 -7.86 15.75
CA ASN A 71 2.58 -7.80 17.12
C ASN A 71 3.11 -8.93 18.02
N GLY A 72 3.88 -9.88 17.48
CA GLY A 72 4.39 -11.04 18.22
C GLY A 72 3.34 -12.12 18.49
N GLU A 73 2.31 -12.22 17.64
CA GLU A 73 1.22 -13.22 17.70
C GLU A 73 1.44 -14.44 16.79
#